data_AF-A0A7J9J1W5-F1
#
_entry.id   AF-A0A7J9J1W5-F1
#
_cell.length_a   1.000
_cell.length_b   1.000
_cell.length_c   1.000
_cell.angle_alpha   90.00
_cell.angle_beta   90.00
_cell.angle_gamma   90.00
#
_symmetry.space_group_name_H-M   'P 1'
#
loop_
_entity.id
_entity.type
_entity.pdbx_description
1 polymer ?
#
loop_
_entity_poly.entity_id
_entity_poly.type
_entity_poly.pdbx_seq_one_letter_code
_entity_poly.pdbx_strand_id
1 'polypeptide(L)'
;MIERARVSLGMLKYLALDEADRMLDMGFEPQIRKIVEQMDMPPPGTRQTMLFSATFPDDIQRLASDFLSDYIFLAVGRVGSSTDLIVQKVELVQEMDKRSHLLDLLRSQRSNATPHSKHALTLVFVETKRGANELEHWLSRNGFPAIAMHGDKVQMEREQALRSFKSGATPILVATDVASRGLDIPHVAHVINFDMPKNIDDYVHRIGRTGRAGKCGLATAFFSDKNMPLAKSLTELMKESNQEVPSWLVQHAENHSAGGRVRHGGPDFGGYDFRKGTASSSNYNDTYAVPAIDGYHAAASVNAQPFLSSGNFYSDPSVKTGNVDYLYTDAAAAPYEYAYGYGSVIASGWD
;
A
#
# COMPACT_ATOMS: atom_id res chain seq x y z
N MET A 1 -7.37 -19.35 21.23
CA MET A 1 -7.96 -18.95 22.53
C MET A 1 -9.47 -18.78 22.42
N ILE A 2 -9.95 -18.07 21.40
CA ILE A 2 -11.39 -17.83 21.16
C ILE A 2 -12.15 -19.15 20.92
N GLU A 3 -11.67 -20.03 20.04
CA GLU A 3 -12.30 -21.36 19.80
C GLU A 3 -12.32 -22.27 21.04
N ARG A 4 -11.41 -22.05 21.99
CA ARG A 4 -11.36 -22.79 23.26
C ARG A 4 -12.18 -22.09 24.35
N ALA A 5 -13.04 -21.14 23.98
CA ALA A 5 -13.87 -20.31 24.86
C ALA A 5 -13.09 -19.60 25.98
N ARG A 6 -11.79 -19.31 25.78
CA ARG A 6 -10.97 -18.59 26.77
C ARG A 6 -11.12 -17.07 26.68
N VAL A 7 -11.65 -16.57 25.56
CA VAL A 7 -11.90 -15.15 25.29
C VAL A 7 -13.25 -15.06 24.60
N SER A 8 -14.14 -14.20 25.10
CA SER A 8 -15.41 -13.87 24.48
C SER A 8 -15.33 -12.49 23.81
N LEU A 9 -16.04 -12.32 22.70
CA LEU A 9 -16.12 -11.06 21.94
C LEU A 9 -17.45 -10.33 22.12
N GLY A 10 -18.39 -10.89 22.91
CA GLY A 10 -19.77 -10.41 23.07
C GLY A 10 -19.95 -8.99 23.59
N MET A 11 -18.92 -8.42 24.21
CA MET A 11 -18.93 -7.02 24.70
C MET A 11 -17.90 -6.13 24.01
N LEU A 12 -17.40 -6.55 22.85
CA LEU A 12 -16.39 -5.80 22.11
C LEU A 12 -16.99 -4.52 21.52
N LYS A 13 -16.50 -3.37 22.01
CA LYS A 13 -16.92 -2.04 21.56
C LYS A 13 -16.07 -1.49 20.42
N TYR A 14 -14.83 -1.93 20.31
CA TYR A 14 -13.84 -1.42 19.36
C TYR A 14 -13.14 -2.55 18.64
N LEU A 15 -13.23 -2.57 17.31
CA LEU A 15 -12.49 -3.46 16.43
C LEU A 15 -11.51 -2.63 15.59
N ALA A 16 -10.23 -3.00 15.60
CA ALA A 16 -9.22 -2.41 14.71
C ALA A 16 -8.66 -3.50 13.81
N LEU A 17 -8.71 -3.27 12.50
CA LEU A 17 -8.08 -4.10 11.48
C LEU A 17 -6.93 -3.27 10.88
N ASP A 18 -5.70 -3.58 11.28
CA ASP A 18 -4.49 -2.90 10.80
C ASP A 18 -3.80 -3.73 9.72
N GLU A 19 -3.18 -3.06 8.74
CA GLU A 19 -2.63 -3.67 7.51
C GLU A 19 -3.62 -4.66 6.84
N ALA A 20 -4.88 -4.23 6.63
CA ALA A 20 -5.96 -5.11 6.17
C ALA A 20 -5.69 -5.76 4.80
N ASP A 21 -5.11 -5.01 3.85
CA ASP A 21 -4.61 -5.52 2.57
C ASP A 21 -3.69 -6.73 2.76
N ARG A 22 -2.76 -6.64 3.71
CA ARG A 22 -1.83 -7.74 4.00
C ARG A 22 -2.46 -8.93 4.66
N MET A 23 -3.45 -8.72 5.52
CA MET A 23 -4.16 -9.86 6.08
C MET A 23 -4.85 -10.66 4.98
N LEU A 24 -5.39 -9.98 3.95
CA LEU A 24 -5.99 -10.63 2.79
C LEU A 24 -4.95 -11.35 1.92
N ASP A 25 -3.80 -10.72 1.65
CA ASP A 25 -2.70 -11.37 0.91
C ASP A 25 -2.18 -12.65 1.59
N MET A 26 -2.24 -12.71 2.92
CA MET A 26 -1.87 -13.90 3.70
C MET A 26 -2.95 -14.99 3.69
N GLY A 27 -4.09 -14.73 3.06
CA GLY A 27 -5.24 -15.63 3.07
C GLY A 27 -5.93 -15.68 4.44
N PHE A 28 -5.82 -14.62 5.25
CA PHE A 28 -6.50 -14.55 6.55
C PHE A 28 -7.97 -14.12 6.47
N GLU A 29 -8.48 -13.78 5.28
CA GLU A 29 -9.87 -13.37 5.12
C GLU A 29 -10.86 -14.36 5.77
N PRO A 30 -10.76 -15.70 5.56
CA PRO A 30 -11.69 -16.64 6.19
C PRO A 30 -11.65 -16.59 7.73
N GLN A 31 -10.47 -16.41 8.31
CA GLN A 31 -10.27 -16.32 9.76
C GLN A 31 -10.82 -15.01 10.30
N ILE A 32 -10.63 -13.89 9.59
CA ILE A 32 -11.18 -12.60 10.00
C ILE A 32 -12.70 -12.65 9.96
N ARG A 33 -13.30 -13.13 8.86
CA ARG A 33 -14.76 -13.29 8.75
C ARG A 33 -15.30 -14.18 9.86
N LYS A 34 -14.65 -15.31 10.13
CA LYS A 34 -15.03 -16.19 11.27
C LYS A 34 -15.04 -15.43 12.60
N ILE A 35 -14.00 -14.66 12.89
CA ILE A 35 -13.90 -13.89 14.14
C ILE A 35 -14.97 -12.80 14.22
N VAL A 36 -15.21 -12.08 13.12
CA VAL A 36 -16.08 -10.89 13.10
C VAL A 36 -17.55 -11.23 12.98
N GLU A 37 -17.90 -12.29 12.24
CA GLU A 37 -19.28 -12.64 11.89
C GLU A 37 -19.78 -13.87 12.67
N GLN A 38 -18.91 -14.77 13.11
CA GLN A 38 -19.30 -16.09 13.65
C GLN A 38 -18.91 -16.32 15.12
N MET A 39 -18.30 -15.33 15.79
CA MET A 39 -17.81 -15.46 17.17
C MET A 39 -18.43 -14.45 18.14
N ASP A 40 -19.75 -14.21 17.99
CA ASP A 40 -20.57 -13.40 18.90
C ASP A 40 -20.10 -11.94 19.05
N MET A 41 -19.34 -11.42 18.08
CA MET A 41 -18.92 -10.02 18.09
C MET A 41 -20.12 -9.11 17.76
N PRO A 42 -20.39 -8.04 18.54
CA PRO A 42 -21.50 -7.11 18.26
C PRO A 42 -21.42 -6.55 16.84
N PRO A 43 -22.52 -6.47 16.05
CA PRO A 43 -22.47 -6.14 14.62
C PRO A 43 -21.95 -4.72 14.33
N PRO A 44 -21.53 -4.43 13.08
CA PRO A 44 -21.18 -3.07 12.64
C PRO A 44 -22.29 -2.07 13.01
N GLY A 45 -21.91 -0.89 13.50
CA GLY A 45 -22.84 0.15 13.97
C GLY A 45 -23.20 0.03 15.45
N THR A 46 -23.10 -1.17 16.05
CA THR A 46 -23.12 -1.33 17.52
C THR A 46 -21.71 -1.22 18.10
N ARG A 47 -20.72 -1.81 17.42
CA ARG A 47 -19.29 -1.60 17.68
C ARG A 47 -18.73 -0.53 16.73
N GLN A 48 -17.71 0.19 17.19
CA GLN A 48 -16.89 1.03 16.33
C GLN A 48 -15.80 0.17 15.68
N THR A 49 -15.77 0.13 14.35
CA THR A 49 -14.73 -0.56 13.58
C THR A 49 -13.83 0.46 12.90
N MET A 50 -12.52 0.27 12.98
CA MET A 50 -11.51 1.02 12.25
C MET A 50 -10.73 0.06 11.35
N LEU A 51 -10.60 0.39 10.08
CA LEU A 51 -9.84 -0.38 9.09
C LEU A 51 -8.72 0.51 8.54
N PHE A 52 -7.48 0.05 8.68
CA PHE A 52 -6.29 0.70 8.16
C PHE A 52 -5.67 -0.20 7.08
N SER A 53 -5.39 0.40 5.93
CA SER A 53 -4.83 -0.29 4.77
C SER A 53 -3.95 0.68 4.00
N ALA A 54 -2.81 0.20 3.50
CA ALA A 54 -1.90 1.01 2.70
C ALA A 54 -2.37 1.11 1.24
N THR A 55 -3.07 0.09 0.78
CA THR A 55 -3.71 -0.03 -0.54
C THR A 55 -5.22 -0.17 -0.39
N PHE A 56 -5.98 0.09 -1.46
CA PHE A 56 -7.45 -0.02 -1.43
C PHE A 56 -8.03 -0.76 -2.65
N PRO A 57 -7.57 -2.00 -2.94
CA PRO A 57 -8.10 -2.83 -4.03
C PRO A 57 -9.53 -3.30 -3.72
N ASP A 58 -10.25 -3.77 -4.74
CA ASP A 58 -11.66 -4.21 -4.66
C ASP A 58 -11.95 -5.12 -3.46
N ASP A 59 -11.07 -6.06 -3.16
CA ASP A 59 -11.26 -7.00 -2.06
C ASP A 59 -11.24 -6.31 -0.69
N ILE A 60 -10.42 -5.27 -0.53
CA ILE A 60 -10.42 -4.43 0.68
C ILE A 60 -11.65 -3.54 0.73
N GLN A 61 -12.12 -3.06 -0.41
CA GLN A 61 -13.36 -2.28 -0.45
C GLN A 61 -14.57 -3.14 -0.06
N ARG A 62 -14.61 -4.40 -0.49
CA ARG A 62 -15.61 -5.39 -0.06
C ARG A 62 -15.52 -5.63 1.45
N LEU A 63 -14.32 -5.87 1.97
CA LEU A 63 -14.09 -6.07 3.41
C LEU A 63 -14.56 -4.86 4.24
N ALA A 64 -14.23 -3.65 3.78
CA ALA A 64 -14.67 -2.40 4.39
C ALA A 64 -16.20 -2.26 4.37
N SER A 65 -16.84 -2.61 3.25
CA SER A 65 -18.30 -2.60 3.12
C SER A 65 -18.98 -3.59 4.05
N ASP A 66 -18.37 -4.74 4.32
CA ASP A 66 -18.95 -5.78 5.18
C ASP A 66 -18.78 -5.45 6.67
N PHE A 67 -17.66 -4.87 7.08
CA PHE A 67 -17.28 -4.74 8.49
C PHE A 67 -17.47 -3.34 9.09
N LEU A 68 -17.61 -2.32 8.25
CA LEU A 68 -17.83 -0.95 8.66
C LEU A 68 -19.30 -0.56 8.44
N SER A 69 -19.80 0.38 9.25
CA SER A 69 -21.14 0.96 9.11
C SER A 69 -21.01 2.47 9.02
N ASP A 70 -21.67 3.08 8.02
CA ASP A 70 -21.65 4.53 7.73
C ASP A 70 -20.26 5.18 7.90
N TYR A 71 -19.26 4.57 7.27
CA TYR A 71 -17.87 4.92 7.55
C TYR A 71 -17.36 6.12 6.74
N ILE A 72 -16.54 6.92 7.41
CA ILE A 72 -15.75 7.99 6.80
C ILE A 72 -14.53 7.36 6.13
N PHE A 73 -14.38 7.59 4.83
CA PHE A 73 -13.17 7.23 4.11
C PHE A 73 -12.16 8.38 4.21
N LEU A 74 -11.00 8.08 4.79
CA LEU A 74 -9.90 9.03 4.91
C LEU A 74 -8.73 8.55 4.05
N ALA A 75 -8.42 9.31 3.01
CA ALA A 75 -7.18 9.15 2.24
C ALA A 75 -6.18 10.23 2.67
N VAL A 76 -5.02 9.80 3.16
CA VAL A 76 -3.92 10.71 3.52
C VAL A 76 -2.84 10.58 2.45
N GLY A 77 -2.65 11.64 1.67
CA GLY A 77 -1.81 11.61 0.47
C GLY A 77 -2.46 10.85 -0.70
N ARG A 78 -1.70 10.59 -1.76
CA ARG A 78 -2.07 9.56 -2.75
C ARG A 78 -1.99 8.21 -2.03
N VAL A 79 -2.97 7.32 -2.19
CA VAL A 79 -2.89 5.97 -1.60
C VAL A 79 -1.64 5.29 -2.20
N GLY A 80 -0.60 5.07 -1.39
CA GLY A 80 0.74 4.65 -1.85
C GLY A 80 1.85 5.72 -1.91
N SER A 81 1.57 7.01 -1.63
CA SER A 81 2.54 8.14 -1.69
C SER A 81 3.61 8.15 -0.60
N SER A 82 3.61 7.17 0.32
CA SER A 82 4.62 7.04 1.39
C SER A 82 6.04 6.87 0.86
N THR A 83 6.21 6.74 -0.46
CA THR A 83 7.48 6.61 -1.18
C THR A 83 8.19 7.93 -1.44
N ASP A 84 7.52 9.09 -1.32
CA ASP A 84 8.12 10.39 -1.68
C ASP A 84 9.32 10.76 -0.79
N LEU A 85 9.29 10.36 0.48
CA LEU A 85 10.40 10.54 1.43
C LEU A 85 11.46 9.44 1.32
N ILE A 86 11.28 8.46 0.44
CA ILE A 86 12.17 7.31 0.31
C ILE A 86 12.93 7.43 -1.00
N VAL A 87 14.24 7.65 -0.90
CA VAL A 87 15.13 7.57 -2.05
C VAL A 87 15.26 6.11 -2.44
N GLN A 88 14.82 5.77 -3.65
CA GLN A 88 14.81 4.41 -4.17
C GLN A 88 15.95 4.24 -5.19
N LYS A 89 16.80 3.23 -4.97
CA LYS A 89 17.86 2.82 -5.90
C LYS A 89 17.63 1.39 -6.31
N VAL A 90 17.59 1.14 -7.61
CA VAL A 90 17.49 -0.21 -8.17
C VAL A 90 18.78 -0.52 -8.92
N GLU A 91 19.44 -1.60 -8.51
CA GLU A 91 20.74 -2.00 -9.02
C GLU A 91 20.62 -3.38 -9.66
N LEU A 92 21.10 -3.52 -10.89
CA LEU A 92 21.14 -4.80 -11.59
C LEU A 92 22.29 -5.63 -11.01
N VAL A 93 21.97 -6.67 -10.25
CA VAL A 93 22.94 -7.51 -9.53
C VAL A 93 22.61 -8.98 -9.77
N GLN A 94 23.58 -9.72 -10.30
CA GLN A 94 23.45 -11.17 -10.50
C GLN A 94 23.43 -11.90 -9.15
N GLU A 95 22.70 -13.02 -9.08
CA GLU A 95 22.44 -13.75 -7.83
C GLU A 95 23.74 -14.14 -7.09
N MET A 96 24.76 -14.52 -7.85
CA MET A 96 26.09 -14.89 -7.33
C MET A 96 26.86 -13.72 -6.72
N ASP A 97 26.58 -12.50 -7.17
CA ASP A 97 27.31 -11.29 -6.77
C ASP A 97 26.58 -10.48 -5.68
N LYS A 98 25.31 -10.80 -5.39
CA LYS A 98 24.50 -10.09 -4.39
C LYS A 98 25.19 -9.98 -3.02
N ARG A 99 25.89 -11.04 -2.58
CA ARG A 99 26.57 -11.05 -1.27
C ARG A 99 27.75 -10.08 -1.23
N SER A 100 28.64 -10.13 -2.23
CA SER A 100 29.76 -9.19 -2.33
C SER A 100 29.27 -7.75 -2.49
N HIS A 101 28.26 -7.55 -3.33
CA HIS A 101 27.67 -6.23 -3.56
C HIS A 101 27.03 -5.64 -2.31
N LEU A 102 26.30 -6.45 -1.52
CA LEU A 102 25.79 -6.04 -0.21
C LEU A 102 26.92 -5.59 0.72
N LEU A 103 28.02 -6.33 0.77
CA LEU A 103 29.14 -6.02 1.65
C LEU A 103 29.80 -4.70 1.28
N ASP A 104 29.99 -4.45 0.00
CA ASP A 104 30.59 -3.20 -0.49
C ASP A 104 29.66 -2.01 -0.23
N LEU A 105 28.35 -2.21 -0.40
CA LEU A 105 27.35 -1.22 0.00
C LEU A 105 27.46 -0.91 1.50
N LEU A 106 27.47 -1.92 2.37
CA LEU A 106 27.56 -1.73 3.83
C LEU A 106 28.89 -1.08 4.27
N ARG A 107 30.00 -1.40 3.58
CA ARG A 107 31.30 -0.75 3.80
C ARG A 107 31.25 0.74 3.47
N SER A 108 30.68 1.09 2.31
CA SER A 108 30.55 2.49 1.88
C SER A 108 29.72 3.31 2.87
N GLN A 109 28.68 2.71 3.46
CA GLN A 109 27.87 3.35 4.48
C GLN A 109 28.65 3.58 5.77
N ARG A 110 29.42 2.58 6.20
CA ARG A 110 30.25 2.68 7.40
C ARG A 110 31.35 3.73 7.26
N SER A 111 31.99 3.85 6.09
CA SER A 111 33.03 4.85 5.86
C SER A 111 32.51 6.29 5.86
N ASN A 112 31.25 6.47 5.48
CA ASN A 112 30.61 7.78 5.43
C ASN A 112 29.90 8.18 6.74
N ALA A 113 29.91 7.29 7.75
CA ALA A 113 29.33 7.58 9.05
C ALA A 113 30.22 8.52 9.86
N THR A 114 29.64 9.56 10.46
CA THR A 114 30.39 10.46 11.34
C THR A 114 30.85 9.75 12.62
N PRO A 115 32.03 10.06 13.19
CA PRO A 115 32.61 9.34 14.32
C PRO A 115 31.76 9.31 15.61
N HIS A 116 30.70 10.13 15.69
CA HIS A 116 29.84 10.28 16.87
C HIS A 116 28.36 9.93 16.61
N SER A 117 27.98 9.56 15.38
CA SER A 117 26.60 9.16 15.10
C SER A 117 26.38 7.70 15.49
N LYS A 118 25.20 7.38 16.06
CA LYS A 118 24.74 5.99 16.20
C LYS A 118 24.81 5.28 14.85
N HIS A 119 25.16 4.00 14.86
CA HIS A 119 25.15 3.18 13.65
C HIS A 119 23.77 3.26 12.97
N ALA A 120 23.77 3.62 11.69
CA ALA A 120 22.56 3.59 10.87
C ALA A 120 22.01 2.16 10.86
N LEU A 121 20.74 2.02 11.27
CA LEU A 121 20.06 0.73 11.29
C LEU A 121 19.66 0.35 9.86
N THR A 122 20.02 -0.87 9.46
CA THR A 122 19.76 -1.41 8.12
C THR A 122 18.89 -2.67 8.20
N LEU A 123 17.78 -2.68 7.46
CA LEU A 123 16.91 -3.85 7.31
C LEU A 123 17.14 -4.48 5.95
N VAL A 124 17.54 -5.76 5.94
CA VAL A 124 17.81 -6.52 4.73
C VAL A 124 16.73 -7.58 4.54
N PHE A 125 15.94 -7.46 3.48
CA PHE A 125 14.92 -8.42 3.12
C PHE A 125 15.45 -9.52 2.21
N VAL A 126 15.18 -10.77 2.59
CA VAL A 126 15.49 -11.98 1.83
C VAL A 126 14.24 -12.83 1.64
N GLU A 127 14.22 -13.66 0.60
CA GLU A 127 13.02 -14.47 0.30
C GLU A 127 12.86 -15.65 1.28
N THR A 128 13.95 -16.32 1.64
CA THR A 128 13.88 -17.60 2.36
C THR A 128 14.47 -17.54 3.77
N LYS A 129 13.90 -18.35 4.68
CA LYS A 129 14.36 -18.49 6.07
C LYS A 129 15.81 -18.98 6.15
N ARG A 130 16.18 -19.92 5.26
CA ARG A 130 17.56 -20.42 5.14
C ARG A 130 18.51 -19.32 4.66
N GLY A 131 18.11 -18.59 3.62
CA GLY A 131 18.85 -17.43 3.12
C GLY A 131 19.12 -16.39 4.20
N ALA A 132 18.16 -16.15 5.10
CA ALA A 132 18.33 -15.22 6.22
C ALA A 132 19.47 -15.63 7.16
N ASN A 133 19.49 -16.89 7.61
CA ASN A 133 20.56 -17.39 8.49
C ASN A 133 21.92 -17.45 7.78
N GLU A 134 21.94 -17.88 6.52
CA GLU A 134 23.18 -17.91 5.73
C GLU A 134 23.78 -16.50 5.57
N LEU A 135 22.94 -15.51 5.27
CA LEU A 135 23.37 -14.13 5.10
C LEU A 135 23.82 -13.50 6.43
N GLU A 136 23.11 -13.75 7.53
CA GLU A 136 23.54 -13.34 8.88
C GLU A 136 24.94 -13.87 9.21
N HIS A 137 25.15 -15.18 9.04
CA HIS A 137 26.44 -15.79 9.32
C HIS A 137 27.55 -15.25 8.42
N TRP A 138 27.24 -15.02 7.14
CA TRP A 138 28.20 -14.48 6.19
C TRP A 138 28.60 -13.04 6.54
N LEU A 139 27.64 -12.17 6.87
CA LEU A 139 27.89 -10.80 7.31
C LEU A 139 28.73 -10.77 8.60
N SER A 140 28.36 -11.58 9.59
CA SER A 140 29.05 -11.64 10.88
C SER A 140 30.51 -12.07 10.73
N ARG A 141 30.81 -13.06 9.87
CA ARG A 141 32.20 -13.47 9.57
C ARG A 141 33.01 -12.38 8.88
N ASN A 142 32.37 -11.49 8.14
CA ASN A 142 33.01 -10.37 7.45
C ASN A 142 33.06 -9.08 8.31
N GLY A 143 32.79 -9.18 9.62
CA GLY A 143 32.91 -8.05 10.56
C GLY A 143 31.71 -7.10 10.56
N PHE A 144 30.56 -7.54 10.06
CA PHE A 144 29.29 -6.82 10.09
C PHE A 144 28.32 -7.52 11.04
N PRO A 145 28.14 -7.02 12.28
CA PRO A 145 27.23 -7.63 13.24
C PRO A 145 25.80 -7.60 12.70
N ALA A 146 25.23 -8.79 12.48
CA ALA A 146 23.90 -8.97 11.94
C ALA A 146 23.11 -9.97 12.78
N ILE A 147 21.79 -9.93 12.66
CA ILE A 147 20.90 -10.92 13.29
C ILE A 147 19.75 -11.28 12.34
N ALA A 148 19.40 -12.56 12.22
CA ALA A 148 18.29 -13.01 11.38
C ALA A 148 16.96 -13.11 12.13
N MET A 149 15.87 -12.82 11.40
CA MET A 149 14.50 -12.94 11.89
C MET A 149 13.61 -13.56 10.82
N HIS A 150 13.09 -14.75 11.09
CA HIS A 150 12.27 -15.51 10.16
C HIS A 150 11.22 -16.36 10.89
N GLY A 151 10.26 -16.95 10.16
CA GLY A 151 9.13 -17.67 10.76
C GLY A 151 9.47 -18.91 11.61
N ASP A 152 10.64 -19.52 11.44
CA ASP A 152 11.08 -20.64 12.30
C ASP A 152 11.73 -20.21 13.63
N LYS A 153 11.95 -18.90 13.84
CA LYS A 153 12.43 -18.39 15.14
C LYS A 153 11.29 -18.38 16.13
N VAL A 154 11.53 -18.82 17.36
CA VAL A 154 10.53 -18.72 18.43
C VAL A 154 10.33 -17.26 18.84
N GLN A 155 9.17 -16.93 19.40
CA GLN A 155 8.82 -15.55 19.76
C GLN A 155 9.89 -14.86 20.63
N MET A 156 10.45 -15.60 21.60
CA MET A 156 11.53 -15.11 22.46
C MET A 156 12.80 -14.72 21.67
N GLU A 157 13.16 -15.49 20.65
CA GLU A 157 14.30 -15.19 19.77
C GLU A 157 14.01 -13.96 18.90
N ARG A 158 12.77 -13.82 18.41
CA ARG A 158 12.35 -12.63 17.64
C ARG A 158 12.46 -11.37 18.49
N GLU A 159 12.02 -11.42 19.75
CA GLU A 159 12.13 -10.29 20.69
C GLU A 159 13.58 -9.99 21.08
N GLN A 160 14.43 -11.01 21.23
CA GLN A 160 15.86 -10.80 21.43
C GLN A 160 16.52 -10.14 20.22
N ALA A 161 16.20 -10.60 19.01
CA ALA A 161 16.71 -10.02 17.77
C ALA A 161 16.31 -8.54 17.62
N LEU A 162 15.04 -8.21 17.88
CA LEU A 162 14.57 -6.82 17.89
C LEU A 162 15.30 -5.97 18.93
N ARG A 163 15.52 -6.48 20.14
CA ARG A 163 16.24 -5.73 21.18
C ARG A 163 17.68 -5.44 20.78
N SER A 164 18.38 -6.45 20.23
CA SER A 164 19.76 -6.31 19.73
C SER A 164 19.86 -5.34 18.55
N PHE A 165 18.85 -5.34 17.68
CA PHE A 165 18.74 -4.39 16.57
C PHE A 165 18.45 -2.96 17.05
N LYS A 166 17.45 -2.78 17.92
CA LYS A 166 17.07 -1.47 18.50
C LYS A 166 18.21 -0.83 19.30
N SER A 167 19.04 -1.62 19.98
CA SER A 167 20.20 -1.11 20.72
C SER A 167 21.40 -0.76 19.82
N GLY A 168 21.39 -1.19 18.55
CA GLY A 168 22.52 -1.06 17.64
C GLY A 168 23.65 -2.06 17.87
N ALA A 169 23.48 -3.05 18.77
CA ALA A 169 24.46 -4.12 18.97
C ALA A 169 24.63 -4.99 17.71
N THR A 170 23.52 -5.23 17.01
CA THR A 170 23.50 -5.81 15.67
C THR A 170 22.75 -4.85 14.75
N PRO A 171 23.40 -3.85 14.14
CA PRO A 171 22.73 -2.78 13.38
C PRO A 171 22.16 -3.26 12.04
N ILE A 172 22.37 -4.52 11.67
CA ILE A 172 21.81 -5.14 10.46
C ILE A 172 20.82 -6.23 10.86
N LEU A 173 19.57 -6.07 10.48
CA LEU A 173 18.52 -7.07 10.65
C LEU A 173 18.24 -7.75 9.32
N VAL A 174 18.46 -9.06 9.22
CA VAL A 174 18.12 -9.83 8.02
C VAL A 174 16.78 -10.51 8.25
N ALA A 175 15.77 -10.24 7.41
CA ALA A 175 14.42 -10.72 7.64
C ALA A 175 13.69 -11.21 6.39
N THR A 176 12.78 -12.17 6.60
CA THR A 176 11.75 -12.54 5.62
C THR A 176 10.48 -11.72 5.87
N ASP A 177 9.66 -11.48 4.84
CA ASP A 177 8.42 -10.70 4.95
C ASP A 177 7.55 -11.09 6.14
N VAL A 178 7.24 -12.39 6.24
CA VAL A 178 6.37 -12.96 7.30
C VAL A 178 6.86 -12.60 8.69
N ALA A 179 8.17 -12.54 8.89
CA ALA A 179 8.75 -12.36 10.21
C ALA A 179 8.88 -10.90 10.63
N SER A 180 8.94 -9.99 9.64
CA SER A 180 8.92 -8.54 9.87
C SER A 180 7.51 -8.01 10.21
N ARG A 181 6.46 -8.77 9.90
CA ARG A 181 5.06 -8.40 10.14
C ARG A 181 4.69 -8.50 11.62
N GLY A 182 3.85 -7.58 12.08
CA GLY A 182 3.36 -7.51 13.46
C GLY A 182 4.43 -7.21 14.52
N LEU A 183 5.63 -6.80 14.08
CA LEU A 183 6.69 -6.36 14.96
C LEU A 183 6.95 -4.88 14.73
N ASP A 184 7.00 -4.13 15.83
CA ASP A 184 7.42 -2.73 15.83
C ASP A 184 8.95 -2.66 15.59
N ILE A 185 9.35 -2.80 14.33
CA ILE A 185 10.71 -2.54 13.86
C ILE A 185 10.89 -1.02 13.89
N PRO A 186 11.95 -0.51 14.57
CA PRO A 186 12.19 0.92 14.63
C PRO A 186 12.39 1.47 13.21
N HIS A 187 12.16 2.76 13.02
CA HIS A 187 12.43 3.41 11.74
C HIS A 187 13.90 3.19 11.36
N VAL A 188 14.11 2.48 10.25
CA VAL A 188 15.45 2.15 9.78
C VAL A 188 15.95 3.23 8.83
N ALA A 189 17.25 3.48 8.82
CA ALA A 189 17.84 4.47 7.91
C ALA A 189 17.93 3.92 6.48
N HIS A 190 18.13 2.60 6.34
CA HIS A 190 18.25 1.94 5.05
C HIS A 190 17.47 0.63 5.01
N VAL A 191 16.68 0.46 3.96
CA VAL A 191 16.07 -0.82 3.58
C VAL A 191 16.81 -1.37 2.38
N ILE A 192 17.21 -2.64 2.44
CA ILE A 192 17.83 -3.36 1.32
C ILE A 192 16.94 -4.53 0.95
N ASN A 193 16.41 -4.53 -0.28
CA ASN A 193 15.82 -5.70 -0.88
C ASN A 193 16.93 -6.54 -1.51
N PHE A 194 17.52 -7.44 -0.71
CA PHE A 194 18.54 -8.38 -1.21
C PHE A 194 17.92 -9.34 -2.22
N ASP A 195 16.71 -9.83 -1.91
CA ASP A 195 15.84 -10.49 -2.87
C ASP A 195 14.61 -9.63 -3.10
N MET A 196 14.26 -9.37 -4.36
CA MET A 196 13.00 -8.70 -4.68
C MET A 196 11.79 -9.52 -4.19
N PRO A 197 10.71 -8.85 -3.76
CA PRO A 197 9.44 -9.54 -3.48
C PRO A 197 8.83 -10.10 -4.78
N LYS A 198 7.67 -10.75 -4.66
CA LYS A 198 6.95 -11.32 -5.82
C LYS A 198 5.95 -10.36 -6.45
N ASN A 199 5.45 -9.40 -5.68
CA ASN A 199 4.49 -8.38 -6.10
C ASN A 199 5.00 -6.98 -5.71
N ILE A 200 4.46 -5.96 -6.37
CA ILE A 200 4.88 -4.57 -6.18
C ILE A 200 4.42 -4.02 -4.82
N ASP A 201 3.28 -4.50 -4.32
CA ASP A 201 2.76 -4.04 -3.04
C ASP A 201 3.76 -4.39 -1.93
N ASP A 202 4.23 -5.64 -1.88
CA ASP A 202 5.21 -6.11 -0.88
C ASP A 202 6.48 -5.25 -0.94
N TYR A 203 6.89 -4.83 -2.14
CA TYR A 203 8.02 -3.89 -2.30
C TYR A 203 7.73 -2.56 -1.59
N VAL A 204 6.56 -1.95 -1.83
CA VAL A 204 6.15 -0.71 -1.17
C VAL A 204 6.14 -0.88 0.37
N HIS A 205 5.70 -2.02 0.88
CA HIS A 205 5.63 -2.26 2.33
C HIS A 205 7.00 -2.49 2.96
N ARG A 206 7.92 -3.12 2.22
CA ARG A 206 9.30 -3.28 2.65
C ARG A 206 9.99 -1.93 2.74
N ILE A 207 9.92 -1.11 1.68
CA ILE A 207 10.58 0.20 1.68
C ILE A 207 9.91 1.16 2.68
N GLY A 208 8.61 1.04 2.93
CA GLY A 208 7.87 1.79 3.95
C GLY A 208 8.31 1.53 5.40
N ARG A 209 9.33 0.69 5.63
CA ARG A 209 10.02 0.55 6.93
C ARG A 209 11.04 1.67 7.18
N THR A 210 11.38 2.44 6.14
CA THR A 210 12.13 3.71 6.23
C THR A 210 11.26 4.92 5.84
N GLY A 211 11.82 6.13 5.86
CA GLY A 211 11.16 7.33 5.35
C GLY A 211 9.97 7.84 6.17
N ARG A 212 10.01 7.67 7.51
CA ARG A 212 8.91 8.06 8.42
C ARG A 212 9.23 9.30 9.25
N ALA A 213 8.18 9.95 9.76
CA ALA A 213 8.25 11.13 10.63
C ALA A 213 9.03 12.31 10.02
N GLY A 214 8.87 12.55 8.72
CA GLY A 214 9.49 13.67 8.01
C GLY A 214 10.98 13.51 7.71
N LYS A 215 11.60 12.38 8.06
CA LYS A 215 12.99 12.06 7.67
C LYS A 215 13.01 11.27 6.37
N CYS A 216 13.98 11.58 5.51
CA CYS A 216 14.21 10.81 4.30
C CYS A 216 14.78 9.43 4.64
N GLY A 217 14.31 8.42 3.93
CA GLY A 217 14.81 7.05 3.99
C GLY A 217 15.58 6.67 2.73
N LEU A 218 16.45 5.68 2.83
CA LEU A 218 17.06 5.03 1.66
C LEU A 218 16.46 3.64 1.47
N ALA A 219 16.17 3.27 0.22
CA ALA A 219 15.82 1.92 -0.17
C ALA A 219 16.69 1.49 -1.36
N THR A 220 17.47 0.42 -1.20
CA THR A 220 18.22 -0.19 -2.31
C THR A 220 17.62 -1.55 -2.65
N ALA A 221 17.52 -1.86 -3.94
CA ALA A 221 16.94 -3.11 -4.39
C ALA A 221 17.85 -3.79 -5.41
N PHE A 222 18.17 -5.06 -5.16
CA PHE A 222 18.96 -5.89 -6.07
C PHE A 222 18.03 -6.59 -7.04
N PHE A 223 18.08 -6.17 -8.29
CA PHE A 223 17.27 -6.71 -9.38
C PHE A 223 18.10 -7.70 -10.20
N SER A 224 17.52 -8.85 -10.52
CA SER A 224 18.09 -9.83 -11.44
C SER A 224 17.07 -10.24 -12.51
N ASP A 225 17.49 -11.03 -13.49
CA ASP A 225 16.61 -11.53 -14.57
C ASP A 225 15.42 -12.34 -14.04
N LYS A 226 15.48 -12.85 -12.80
CA LYS A 226 14.36 -13.55 -12.15
C LYS A 226 13.20 -12.60 -11.79
N ASN A 227 13.48 -11.31 -11.69
CA ASN A 227 12.53 -10.30 -11.22
C ASN A 227 11.83 -9.57 -12.36
N MET A 228 12.03 -10.02 -13.60
CA MET A 228 11.42 -9.47 -14.81
C MET A 228 9.92 -9.21 -14.74
N PRO A 229 9.08 -10.08 -14.12
CA PRO A 229 7.66 -9.81 -13.98
C PRO A 229 7.33 -8.53 -13.21
N LEU A 230 8.24 -8.06 -12.34
CA LEU A 230 8.08 -6.81 -11.58
C LEU A 230 8.57 -5.56 -12.32
N ALA A 231 9.32 -5.69 -13.41
CA ALA A 231 9.99 -4.57 -14.06
C ALA A 231 9.03 -3.44 -14.43
N LYS A 232 7.86 -3.79 -14.98
CA LYS A 232 6.84 -2.82 -15.38
C LYS A 232 6.26 -2.05 -14.20
N SER A 233 5.69 -2.76 -13.22
CA SER A 233 5.07 -2.12 -12.05
C SER A 233 6.09 -1.33 -11.22
N LEU A 234 7.32 -1.81 -11.12
CA LEU A 234 8.41 -1.08 -10.45
C LEU A 234 8.77 0.22 -11.20
N THR A 235 8.85 0.16 -12.53
CA THR A 235 9.11 1.35 -13.36
C THR A 235 8.02 2.39 -13.20
N GLU A 236 6.75 1.97 -13.22
CA GLU A 236 5.60 2.85 -13.02
C GLU A 236 5.65 3.49 -11.63
N LEU A 237 5.85 2.70 -10.57
CA LEU A 237 5.98 3.19 -9.19
C LEU A 237 7.12 4.22 -9.03
N MET A 238 8.29 3.94 -9.60
CA MET A 238 9.44 4.85 -9.50
C MET A 238 9.20 6.16 -10.25
N LYS A 239 8.53 6.13 -11.41
CA LYS A 239 8.13 7.34 -12.14
C LYS A 239 7.11 8.15 -11.34
N GLU A 240 6.14 7.50 -10.72
CA GLU A 240 5.12 8.16 -9.91
C GLU A 240 5.70 8.82 -8.65
N SER A 241 6.74 8.21 -8.06
CA SER A 241 7.45 8.75 -6.88
C SER A 241 8.62 9.68 -7.23
N ASN A 242 8.70 10.14 -8.48
CA ASN A 242 9.72 11.04 -9.00
C ASN A 242 11.16 10.58 -8.71
N GLN A 243 11.41 9.27 -8.80
CA GLN A 243 12.71 8.66 -8.58
C GLN A 243 13.48 8.51 -9.88
N GLU A 244 14.81 8.39 -9.79
CA GLU A 244 15.67 8.10 -10.94
C GLU A 244 15.45 6.65 -11.38
N VAL A 245 14.89 6.46 -12.58
CA VAL A 245 14.66 5.13 -13.16
C VAL A 245 15.84 4.74 -14.04
N PRO A 246 16.54 3.63 -13.74
CA PRO A 246 17.62 3.16 -14.61
C PRO A 246 17.11 2.82 -16.02
N SER A 247 17.87 3.22 -17.05
CA SER A 247 17.50 2.99 -18.46
C SER A 247 17.29 1.51 -18.79
N TRP A 248 18.10 0.63 -18.20
CA TRP A 248 17.97 -0.81 -18.35
C TRP A 248 16.64 -1.34 -17.79
N LEU A 249 16.11 -0.73 -16.72
CA LEU A 249 14.85 -1.17 -16.11
C LEU A 249 13.66 -0.83 -17.03
N VAL A 250 13.71 0.34 -17.67
CA VAL A 250 12.72 0.75 -18.69
C VAL A 250 12.72 -0.23 -19.86
N GLN A 251 13.89 -0.62 -20.37
CA GLN A 251 14.00 -1.61 -21.45
C GLN A 251 13.40 -2.97 -21.06
N HIS A 252 13.65 -3.43 -19.84
CA HIS A 252 13.08 -4.68 -19.35
C HIS A 252 11.54 -4.59 -19.19
N ALA A 253 11.00 -3.44 -18.79
CA ALA A 253 9.55 -3.21 -18.72
C ALA A 253 8.88 -3.21 -20.11
N GLU A 254 9.53 -2.63 -21.12
CA GLU A 254 9.06 -2.62 -22.51
C GLU A 254 9.11 -4.02 -23.14
N ASN A 255 10.20 -4.74 -22.93
CA ASN A 255 10.40 -6.09 -23.48
C ASN A 255 9.40 -7.11 -22.91
N HIS A 256 9.02 -6.99 -21.63
CA HIS A 256 7.99 -7.86 -21.03
C HIS A 256 6.57 -7.55 -21.52
N SER A 257 6.34 -6.37 -22.11
CA SER A 257 5.04 -5.99 -22.66
C SER A 257 4.77 -6.58 -24.05
N ALA A 258 5.80 -7.11 -24.73
CA ALA A 258 5.68 -7.64 -26.10
C ALA A 258 5.05 -9.05 -26.19
N GLY A 259 4.75 -9.72 -25.07
CA GLY A 259 4.23 -11.10 -25.05
C GLY A 259 2.79 -11.27 -24.56
N GLY A 260 2.13 -10.22 -24.07
CA GLY A 260 0.82 -10.32 -23.40
C GLY A 260 -0.21 -9.38 -24.02
N ARG A 261 -1.30 -9.95 -24.57
CA ARG A 261 -2.50 -9.21 -25.01
C ARG A 261 -2.95 -8.22 -23.92
N VAL A 262 -2.81 -6.94 -24.22
CA VAL A 262 -3.31 -5.83 -23.40
C VAL A 262 -4.84 -5.95 -23.31
N ARG A 263 -5.37 -6.36 -22.15
CA ARG A 263 -6.73 -5.99 -21.76
C ARG A 263 -6.67 -4.59 -21.21
N HIS A 264 -7.19 -3.62 -21.97
CA HIS A 264 -7.50 -2.30 -21.45
C HIS A 264 -8.48 -2.45 -20.29
N GLY A 265 -8.08 -2.00 -19.10
CA GLY A 265 -8.92 -1.94 -17.92
C GLY A 265 -8.47 -0.82 -17.00
N GLY A 266 -9.14 0.32 -17.11
CA GLY A 266 -9.34 1.30 -16.04
C GLY A 266 -8.18 2.26 -15.70
N PRO A 267 -8.44 3.57 -15.55
CA PRO A 267 -7.44 4.55 -15.17
C PRO A 267 -7.26 4.66 -13.64
N ASP A 268 -6.09 5.19 -13.27
CA ASP A 268 -5.70 5.81 -12.01
C ASP A 268 -5.46 4.95 -10.76
N PHE A 269 -4.15 4.88 -10.43
CA PHE A 269 -3.61 4.65 -9.10
C PHE A 269 -4.11 5.76 -8.16
N GLY A 270 -5.28 5.53 -7.58
CA GLY A 270 -5.91 6.37 -6.57
C GLY A 270 -7.14 5.64 -6.05
N GLY A 271 -7.11 5.23 -4.77
CA GLY A 271 -8.19 4.45 -4.16
C GLY A 271 -9.55 5.14 -4.33
N TYR A 272 -10.33 4.67 -5.31
CA TYR A 272 -11.67 5.14 -5.59
C TYR A 272 -12.65 4.37 -4.71
N ASP A 273 -13.38 5.06 -3.84
CA ASP A 273 -14.47 4.47 -3.06
C ASP A 273 -15.69 4.30 -3.97
N PHE A 274 -16.03 3.06 -4.31
CA PHE A 274 -17.16 2.77 -5.22
C PHE A 274 -18.51 3.25 -4.67
N ARG A 275 -18.63 3.54 -3.36
CA ARG A 275 -19.87 4.09 -2.77
C ARG A 275 -20.22 5.47 -3.32
N LYS A 276 -19.26 6.21 -3.89
CA LYS A 276 -19.49 7.54 -4.49
C LYS A 276 -20.01 7.50 -5.94
N GLY A 277 -20.25 6.32 -6.51
CA GLY A 277 -20.69 6.15 -7.90
C GLY A 277 -22.19 6.41 -8.20
N THR A 278 -23.00 6.84 -7.25
CA THR A 278 -24.46 7.00 -7.43
C THR A 278 -24.95 8.41 -7.14
N ALA A 279 -24.57 9.36 -7.99
CA ALA A 279 -25.28 10.63 -8.15
C ALA A 279 -24.96 11.29 -9.51
N SER A 280 -25.34 10.64 -10.62
CA SER A 280 -25.60 11.38 -11.85
C SER A 280 -26.75 10.70 -12.61
N SER A 281 -27.91 11.35 -12.55
CA SER A 281 -29.03 11.09 -13.43
C SER A 281 -28.56 11.29 -14.87
N SER A 282 -28.48 10.19 -15.62
CA SER A 282 -28.32 10.23 -17.07
C SER A 282 -29.26 9.18 -17.64
N ASN A 283 -30.42 9.68 -18.08
CA ASN A 283 -31.35 8.99 -18.95
C ASN A 283 -30.62 8.39 -20.15
N TYR A 284 -30.39 7.09 -20.13
CA TYR A 284 -30.12 6.32 -21.34
C TYR A 284 -31.32 5.40 -21.58
N ASN A 285 -32.05 5.75 -22.63
CA ASN A 285 -33.24 5.08 -23.11
C ASN A 285 -32.78 3.94 -24.04
N ASP A 286 -32.66 2.71 -23.51
CA ASP A 286 -32.23 1.56 -24.31
C ASP A 286 -33.47 0.88 -24.92
N THR A 287 -33.69 1.16 -26.20
CA THR A 287 -34.78 0.58 -27.00
C THR A 287 -34.26 -0.69 -27.66
N TYR A 288 -34.68 -1.86 -27.15
CA TYR A 288 -34.49 -3.12 -27.84
C TYR A 288 -35.41 -3.17 -29.07
N ALA A 289 -34.81 -3.05 -30.26
CA ALA A 289 -35.48 -3.35 -31.52
C ALA A 289 -35.49 -4.88 -31.73
N VAL A 290 -36.67 -5.49 -31.62
CA VAL A 290 -36.94 -6.87 -32.06
C VAL A 290 -37.75 -6.79 -33.36
N PRO A 291 -37.34 -7.46 -34.45
CA PRO A 291 -38.09 -7.45 -35.70
C PRO A 291 -39.33 -8.32 -35.59
N ALA A 292 -40.47 -7.80 -36.05
CA ALA A 292 -41.77 -8.45 -36.06
C ALA A 292 -41.94 -9.40 -37.25
N ILE A 293 -42.46 -10.62 -37.01
CA ILE A 293 -43.24 -11.40 -37.99
C ILE A 293 -44.36 -12.19 -37.26
N ASP A 294 -45.60 -11.90 -37.70
CA ASP A 294 -46.90 -12.59 -37.72
C ASP A 294 -47.30 -13.73 -36.76
N GLY A 295 -48.53 -13.61 -36.23
CA GLY A 295 -49.49 -14.73 -36.23
C GLY A 295 -50.42 -14.89 -35.01
N TYR A 296 -51.68 -14.43 -35.18
CA TYR A 296 -52.94 -15.05 -34.72
C TYR A 296 -53.37 -15.11 -33.22
N HIS A 297 -54.62 -14.64 -33.01
CA HIS A 297 -55.62 -14.95 -31.96
C HIS A 297 -55.31 -14.49 -30.51
N ALA A 298 -56.22 -14.03 -29.66
CA ALA A 298 -57.63 -13.65 -29.68
C ALA A 298 -57.99 -13.04 -28.30
N ALA A 299 -59.06 -12.23 -28.26
CA ALA A 299 -59.92 -11.92 -27.11
C ALA A 299 -59.38 -11.09 -25.92
N ALA A 300 -59.95 -9.91 -25.71
CA ALA A 300 -60.96 -9.63 -24.67
C ALA A 300 -60.89 -8.16 -24.23
N SER A 301 -62.00 -7.45 -24.41
CA SER A 301 -62.22 -6.08 -23.97
C SER A 301 -62.40 -6.00 -22.45
N VAL A 302 -61.84 -4.97 -21.80
CA VAL A 302 -62.55 -4.22 -20.75
C VAL A 302 -62.15 -2.75 -20.85
N ASN A 303 -63.15 -1.90 -21.08
CA ASN A 303 -63.12 -0.45 -21.05
C ASN A 303 -63.01 0.06 -19.59
N ALA A 304 -62.15 1.05 -19.34
CA ALA A 304 -62.45 2.17 -18.43
C ALA A 304 -61.43 3.32 -18.63
N GLN A 305 -61.95 4.48 -19.04
CA GLN A 305 -61.33 5.82 -19.06
C GLN A 305 -62.29 6.74 -18.26
N PRO A 306 -61.97 8.01 -17.97
CA PRO A 306 -61.07 8.48 -16.92
C PRO A 306 -61.81 9.47 -15.99
N PHE A 307 -61.15 9.98 -14.93
CA PHE A 307 -61.64 11.16 -14.20
C PHE A 307 -60.54 12.22 -14.14
N LEU A 308 -60.84 13.37 -14.72
CA LEU A 308 -60.03 14.60 -14.69
C LEU A 308 -60.35 15.38 -13.40
N SER A 309 -59.35 16.01 -12.81
CA SER A 309 -59.56 17.23 -12.02
C SER A 309 -58.34 18.14 -12.15
N SER A 310 -58.63 19.37 -12.54
CA SER A 310 -57.75 20.51 -12.80
C SER A 310 -57.48 21.32 -11.52
N GLY A 311 -56.34 22.02 -11.49
CA GLY A 311 -56.04 23.03 -10.47
C GLY A 311 -54.87 23.92 -10.88
N ASN A 312 -55.18 25.18 -11.17
CA ASN A 312 -54.33 26.20 -11.80
C ASN A 312 -53.25 26.83 -10.91
N PHE A 313 -52.24 27.34 -11.61
CA PHE A 313 -51.27 28.40 -11.31
C PHE A 313 -51.76 29.59 -10.47
N TYR A 314 -50.86 30.13 -9.64
CA TYR A 314 -50.52 31.56 -9.56
C TYR A 314 -49.05 31.74 -9.15
N SER A 315 -48.36 32.62 -9.87
CA SER A 315 -47.00 33.14 -9.68
C SER A 315 -47.01 34.46 -8.89
N ASP A 316 -46.01 34.76 -8.05
CA ASP A 316 -45.14 35.98 -8.10
C ASP A 316 -44.05 35.94 -6.96
N PRO A 317 -43.09 36.90 -6.80
CA PRO A 317 -41.68 36.66 -7.06
C PRO A 317 -40.74 37.14 -5.92
N SER A 318 -39.44 37.31 -6.24
CA SER A 318 -38.39 38.07 -5.54
C SER A 318 -37.31 37.27 -4.79
N VAL A 319 -36.25 36.96 -5.55
CA VAL A 319 -34.92 36.61 -5.06
C VAL A 319 -34.06 37.88 -5.13
N LYS A 320 -33.45 38.28 -4.00
CA LYS A 320 -32.36 39.27 -3.98
C LYS A 320 -31.03 38.55 -3.87
N THR A 321 -30.20 38.73 -4.89
CA THR A 321 -28.78 38.40 -4.96
C THR A 321 -27.97 39.43 -4.16
N GLY A 322 -27.08 38.96 -3.30
CA GLY A 322 -26.09 39.76 -2.59
C GLY A 322 -24.68 39.26 -2.92
N ASN A 323 -24.01 39.96 -3.84
CA ASN A 323 -22.57 39.87 -4.06
C ASN A 323 -21.84 40.53 -2.89
N VAL A 324 -20.78 39.89 -2.38
CA VAL A 324 -19.71 40.59 -1.66
C VAL A 324 -18.37 40.03 -2.13
N ASP A 325 -17.63 40.91 -2.81
CA ASP A 325 -16.28 40.73 -3.32
C ASP A 325 -15.28 40.54 -2.17
N TYR A 326 -14.33 39.60 -2.33
CA TYR A 326 -13.09 39.58 -1.55
C TYR A 326 -11.95 40.06 -2.42
N LEU A 327 -11.38 41.20 -2.01
CA LEU A 327 -10.25 41.88 -2.62
C LEU A 327 -8.96 41.04 -2.47
N TYR A 328 -8.30 40.81 -3.60
CA TYR A 328 -6.91 40.39 -3.70
C TYR A 328 -5.99 41.50 -3.17
N THR A 329 -5.06 41.14 -2.29
CA THR A 329 -3.83 41.93 -2.07
C THR A 329 -2.64 41.04 -2.38
N ASP A 330 -1.98 41.38 -3.48
CA ASP A 330 -0.70 40.83 -3.92
C ASP A 330 0.40 41.08 -2.87
N ALA A 331 0.98 40.00 -2.36
CA ALA A 331 2.30 40.01 -1.74
C ALA A 331 3.17 39.02 -2.49
N ALA A 332 4.04 39.55 -3.33
CA ALA A 332 5.03 38.81 -4.10
C ALA A 332 5.93 37.97 -3.18
N ALA A 333 5.83 36.64 -3.30
CA ALA A 333 6.80 35.71 -2.73
C ALA A 333 7.69 35.16 -3.86
N ALA A 334 8.99 35.42 -3.74
CA ALA A 334 10.02 34.96 -4.67
C ALA A 334 10.03 33.41 -4.79
N PRO A 335 10.35 32.85 -5.96
CA PRO A 335 10.45 31.40 -6.11
C PRO A 335 11.76 30.92 -5.48
N TYR A 336 11.65 30.20 -4.37
CA TYR A 336 12.74 29.40 -3.84
C TYR A 336 12.91 28.17 -4.73
N GLU A 337 13.96 28.20 -5.54
CA GLU A 337 14.39 27.11 -6.40
C GLU A 337 14.95 25.97 -5.51
N TYR A 338 14.15 24.93 -5.26
CA TYR A 338 14.65 23.71 -4.62
C TYR A 338 15.42 22.88 -5.63
N ALA A 339 16.71 23.17 -5.77
CA ALA A 339 17.64 22.31 -6.47
C ALA A 339 17.93 21.07 -5.60
N TYR A 340 17.12 20.03 -5.73
CA TYR A 340 17.43 18.73 -5.13
C TYR A 340 18.50 18.02 -5.97
N GLY A 341 19.76 18.19 -5.58
CA GLY A 341 20.86 17.35 -6.05
C GLY A 341 20.80 15.99 -5.35
N TYR A 342 20.15 15.00 -5.96
CA TYR A 342 19.97 13.64 -5.42
C TYR A 342 21.24 12.76 -5.46
N GLY A 343 22.40 13.31 -5.87
CA GLY A 343 23.61 12.53 -6.16
C GLY A 343 24.41 12.01 -4.97
N SER A 344 24.06 12.28 -3.71
CA SER A 344 24.92 11.95 -2.57
C SER A 344 24.23 11.50 -1.28
N VAL A 345 22.96 11.09 -1.32
CA VAL A 345 22.26 10.64 -0.11
C VAL A 345 22.93 9.39 0.47
N ILE A 346 23.65 9.60 1.58
CA ILE A 346 24.25 8.57 2.42
C ILE A 346 23.27 8.34 3.58
N ALA A 347 23.01 7.08 3.93
CA ALA A 347 22.23 6.74 5.11
C ALA A 347 22.96 7.20 6.38
N SER A 348 22.72 8.42 6.83
CA SER A 348 23.15 8.90 8.13
C SER A 348 22.21 8.37 9.20
N GLY A 349 22.77 7.92 10.33
CA GLY A 349 22.00 7.32 11.42
C GLY A 349 20.93 8.25 12.01
N TRP A 350 20.08 7.67 12.86
CA TRP A 350 19.09 8.42 13.63
C TRP A 350 19.76 8.93 14.91
N ASP A 351 19.90 10.25 15.05
CA ASP A 351 20.26 10.88 16.33
C ASP A 351 19.19 10.62 17.40
#